data_AF-A0A7S4CM50-F1
#
_entry.id   AF-A0A7S4CM50-F1
#
_cell.length_a   1.000
_cell.length_b   1.000
_cell.length_c   1.000
_cell.angle_alpha   90.00
_cell.angle_beta   90.00
_cell.angle_gamma   90.00
#
_symmetry.space_group_name_H-M   'P 1'
#
loop_
_entity.id
_entity.type
_entity.pdbx_description
1 polymer ?
#
loop_
_entity_poly.entity_id
_entity_poly.type
_entity_poly.pdbx_seq_one_letter_code
_entity_poly.pdbx_strand_id
1 'polypeptide(L)'
;ASSRSHAILLVMIAEEAKPEAANAMYLVDLAGSERTKRSGVEGQRFTEATAINTALSALGRVVTNLVANDGKPQGHISYKDNPLTYLLKCGIGGRSRTALICCITSAEDSMEETIQTLRFALQASHVKNRVANKEKKDRETAKADAIAEAGNALALSEGRGVVPLKTGDVPVLGDWGDGGPAVICLHDFGKTGDQFAGVIEHLKGKARVLAPTFRMATEKNHDALVDDVKALLDWLGVARP
;
A
#
# COMPACT_ATOMS: atom_id res chain seq x y z
N ALA A 1 14.47 9.86 -11.62
CA ALA A 1 15.16 8.70 -11.00
C ALA A 1 14.33 8.26 -9.80
N SER A 2 13.65 7.11 -9.90
CA SER A 2 12.66 6.62 -8.93
C SER A 2 12.77 5.11 -8.68
N SER A 3 13.88 4.45 -9.05
CA SER A 3 14.02 2.99 -9.01
C SER A 3 14.10 2.39 -7.59
N ARG A 4 13.97 3.23 -6.56
CA ARG A 4 14.33 2.94 -5.18
C ARG A 4 13.19 3.14 -4.19
N SER A 5 11.99 3.45 -4.67
CA SER A 5 10.82 3.78 -3.86
C SER A 5 9.62 2.97 -4.31
N HIS A 6 8.77 2.55 -3.36
CA HIS A 6 7.48 1.92 -3.65
C HIS A 6 6.36 2.98 -3.67
N ALA A 7 5.44 2.90 -4.62
CA ALA A 7 4.24 3.75 -4.64
C ALA A 7 2.97 2.88 -4.53
N ILE A 8 2.01 3.31 -3.72
CA ILE A 8 0.76 2.56 -3.47
C ILE A 8 -0.42 3.52 -3.67
N LEU A 9 -1.09 3.42 -4.81
CA LEU A 9 -2.35 4.13 -5.01
C LEU A 9 -3.51 3.26 -4.53
N LEU A 10 -4.21 3.72 -3.50
CA LEU A 10 -5.42 3.08 -2.96
C LEU A 10 -6.64 3.81 -3.50
N VAL A 11 -7.39 3.16 -4.38
CA VAL A 11 -8.66 3.67 -4.92
C VAL A 11 -9.80 2.99 -4.17
N MET A 12 -10.63 3.78 -3.52
CA MET A 12 -11.80 3.30 -2.80
C MET A 12 -13.08 3.76 -3.49
N ILE A 13 -13.84 2.76 -3.92
CA ILE A 13 -15.09 2.98 -4.62
C ILE A 13 -16.20 2.58 -3.66
N ALA A 14 -16.82 3.59 -3.06
CA ALA A 14 -18.03 3.46 -2.28
C ALA A 14 -19.25 3.84 -3.14
N GLU A 15 -20.38 3.18 -2.90
CA GLU A 15 -21.66 3.77 -3.27
C GLU A 15 -21.93 4.96 -2.32
N GLU A 16 -22.44 6.09 -2.84
CA GLU A 16 -22.58 7.36 -2.10
C GLU A 16 -23.30 7.22 -0.75
N ALA A 17 -24.21 6.25 -0.62
CA ALA A 17 -24.99 6.00 0.58
C ALA A 17 -24.37 4.96 1.55
N LYS A 18 -23.27 4.31 1.18
CA LYS A 18 -22.66 3.18 1.92
C LYS A 18 -21.13 3.16 1.85
N PRO A 19 -20.44 4.15 2.44
CA PRO A 19 -18.97 4.16 2.53
C PRO A 19 -18.40 2.87 3.15
N GLU A 20 -19.12 2.24 4.07
CA GLU A 20 -18.77 0.97 4.73
C GLU A 20 -18.77 -0.25 3.79
N ALA A 21 -19.42 -0.14 2.63
CA ALA A 21 -19.47 -1.20 1.61
C ALA A 21 -18.42 -1.02 0.50
N ALA A 22 -17.52 -0.05 0.65
CA ALA A 22 -16.53 0.32 -0.35
C ALA A 22 -15.64 -0.85 -0.79
N ASN A 23 -15.46 -0.98 -2.10
CA ASN A 23 -14.42 -1.85 -2.65
C ASN A 23 -13.13 -1.04 -2.73
N ALA A 24 -12.03 -1.65 -2.28
CA ALA A 24 -10.69 -1.07 -2.37
C ALA A 24 -9.90 -1.74 -3.49
N MET A 25 -9.26 -0.92 -4.31
CA MET A 25 -8.32 -1.34 -5.34
C MET A 25 -6.94 -0.77 -5.01
N TYR A 26 -5.95 -1.65 -4.95
CA TYR A 26 -4.56 -1.30 -4.68
C TYR A 26 -3.77 -1.39 -5.99
N LEU A 27 -3.21 -0.26 -6.42
CA LEU A 27 -2.28 -0.15 -7.53
C LEU A 27 -0.90 0.08 -6.93
N VAL A 28 -0.03 -0.92 -7.04
CA VAL A 28 1.27 -0.89 -6.38
C VAL A 28 2.38 -0.92 -7.41
N ASP A 29 3.19 0.13 -7.43
CA ASP A 29 4.46 0.19 -8.14
C ASP A 29 5.59 -0.15 -7.18
N LEU A 30 6.32 -1.21 -7.50
CA LEU A 30 7.38 -1.72 -6.63
C LEU A 30 8.71 -1.12 -7.05
N ALA A 31 9.58 -0.87 -6.06
CA ALA A 31 10.98 -0.55 -6.32
C ALA A 31 11.64 -1.63 -7.19
N GLY A 32 12.76 -1.26 -7.83
CA GLY A 32 13.51 -2.17 -8.68
C GLY A 32 13.91 -3.45 -7.95
N SER A 33 13.73 -4.60 -8.60
CA SER A 33 14.06 -5.91 -8.04
C SER A 33 15.55 -6.27 -8.15
N GLU A 34 16.36 -5.40 -8.76
CA GLU A 34 17.76 -5.64 -8.98
C GLU A 34 18.57 -5.72 -7.68
N ARG A 35 19.55 -6.64 -7.66
CA ARG A 35 20.39 -6.81 -6.48
C ARG A 35 21.37 -5.66 -6.30
N THR A 36 21.46 -5.17 -5.06
CA THR A 36 22.36 -4.08 -4.64
C THR A 36 23.82 -4.29 -5.06
N LYS A 37 24.30 -5.54 -5.10
CA LYS A 37 25.69 -5.89 -5.48
C LYS A 37 26.07 -5.44 -6.89
N ARG A 38 25.10 -5.34 -7.81
CA ARG A 38 25.35 -4.93 -9.20
C ARG A 38 25.44 -3.41 -9.36
N SER A 39 24.95 -2.65 -8.38
CA SER A 39 24.91 -1.18 -8.44
C SER A 39 26.27 -0.52 -8.17
N GLY A 40 27.27 -1.26 -7.67
CA GLY A 40 28.61 -0.72 -7.36
C GLY A 40 28.61 0.35 -6.26
N VAL A 41 27.54 0.41 -5.47
CA VAL A 41 27.30 1.46 -4.49
C VAL A 41 27.97 1.10 -3.17
N GLU A 42 28.89 1.95 -2.68
CA GLU A 42 29.56 1.82 -1.38
C GLU A 42 29.07 2.88 -0.37
N GLY A 43 29.37 2.68 0.93
CA GLY A 43 29.09 3.66 1.99
C GLY A 43 27.59 3.84 2.34
N GLN A 44 27.17 5.06 2.70
CA GLN A 44 25.78 5.36 3.12
C GLN A 44 24.71 4.94 2.10
N ARG A 45 25.05 5.00 0.81
CA ARG A 45 24.16 4.59 -0.28
C ARG A 45 24.02 3.06 -0.38
N PHE A 46 24.97 2.28 0.14
CA PHE A 46 24.87 0.82 0.26
C PHE A 46 23.89 0.42 1.37
N THR A 47 23.93 1.12 2.51
CA THR A 47 22.95 0.93 3.59
C THR A 47 21.53 1.27 3.13
N GLU A 48 21.36 2.37 2.36
CA GLU A 48 20.08 2.74 1.75
C GLU A 48 19.62 1.70 0.71
N ALA A 49 20.52 1.22 -0.15
CA ALA A 49 20.18 0.22 -1.15
C ALA A 49 19.98 -1.21 -0.58
N THR A 50 20.42 -1.47 0.65
CA THR A 50 20.09 -2.68 1.41
C THR A 50 18.70 -2.56 2.04
N ALA A 51 18.38 -1.38 2.57
CA ALA A 51 17.07 -1.00 3.11
C ALA A 51 15.94 -1.22 2.08
N ILE A 52 16.08 -0.67 0.86
CA ILE A 52 15.07 -0.80 -0.22
C ILE A 52 14.77 -2.26 -0.58
N ASN A 53 15.82 -3.09 -0.69
CA ASN A 53 15.66 -4.50 -1.01
C ASN A 53 15.07 -5.33 0.16
N THR A 54 14.93 -4.76 1.36
CA THR A 54 14.29 -5.40 2.51
C THR A 54 12.79 -5.62 2.25
N ALA A 55 12.12 -4.66 1.61
CA ALA A 55 10.69 -4.77 1.30
C ALA A 55 10.40 -5.89 0.30
N LEU A 56 11.15 -5.95 -0.80
CA LEU A 56 11.04 -7.03 -1.80
C LEU A 56 11.49 -8.39 -1.25
N SER A 57 12.51 -8.41 -0.38
CA SER A 57 12.91 -9.64 0.31
C SER A 57 11.83 -10.15 1.26
N ALA A 58 11.17 -9.25 2.01
CA ALA A 58 10.02 -9.61 2.85
C ALA A 58 8.86 -10.14 2.00
N LEU A 59 8.57 -9.50 0.87
CA LEU A 59 7.57 -9.97 -0.09
C LEU A 59 7.87 -11.38 -0.61
N GLY A 60 9.12 -11.64 -0.99
CA GLY A 60 9.59 -12.97 -1.41
C GLY A 60 9.41 -14.04 -0.34
N ARG A 61 9.72 -13.71 0.93
CA ARG A 61 9.49 -14.62 2.08
C ARG A 61 8.01 -14.92 2.29
N VAL A 62 7.14 -13.90 2.20
CA VAL A 62 5.69 -14.07 2.31
C VAL A 62 5.16 -15.01 1.22
N VAL A 63 5.52 -14.78 -0.04
CA VAL A 63 5.11 -15.63 -1.16
C VAL A 63 5.59 -17.07 -0.97
N THR A 64 6.87 -17.25 -0.63
CA THR A 64 7.46 -18.58 -0.41
C THR A 64 6.72 -19.34 0.70
N ASN A 65 6.44 -18.67 1.83
CA ASN A 65 5.74 -19.27 2.95
C ASN A 65 4.28 -19.62 2.59
N LEU A 66 3.61 -18.79 1.78
CA LEU A 66 2.24 -19.06 1.34
C LEU A 66 2.17 -20.28 0.41
N VAL A 67 3.10 -20.40 -0.53
CA VAL A 67 3.18 -21.55 -1.44
C VAL A 67 3.51 -22.83 -0.69
N ALA A 68 4.46 -22.78 0.26
CA ALA A 68 4.82 -23.94 1.08
C ALA A 68 3.69 -24.45 1.97
N ASN A 69 2.71 -23.60 2.30
CA ASN A 69 1.59 -23.90 3.20
C ASN A 69 0.37 -24.52 2.49
N ASP A 70 0.44 -24.84 1.19
CA ASP A 70 -0.65 -25.42 0.39
C ASP A 70 -0.88 -26.92 0.69
N GLY A 71 -1.14 -27.25 1.96
CA GLY A 71 -1.50 -28.60 2.40
C GLY A 71 -1.38 -28.91 3.90
N LYS A 72 -0.90 -28.01 4.76
CA LYS A 72 -0.83 -28.24 6.22
C LYS A 72 -1.24 -27.01 7.03
N PRO A 73 -2.02 -27.16 8.12
CA PRO A 73 -2.18 -26.09 9.08
C PRO A 73 -0.90 -26.03 9.92
N GLN A 74 -0.20 -24.89 9.90
CA GLN A 74 0.57 -24.29 11.00
C GLN A 74 1.80 -23.55 10.46
N GLY A 75 1.66 -22.24 10.30
CA GLY A 75 2.78 -21.33 10.06
C GLY A 75 2.27 -19.90 10.05
N HIS A 76 2.67 -19.09 11.02
CA HIS A 76 2.41 -17.66 11.03
C HIS A 76 3.11 -17.01 9.82
N ILE A 77 2.35 -16.37 8.92
CA ILE A 77 2.93 -15.56 7.85
C ILE A 77 3.27 -14.18 8.42
N SER A 78 4.56 -13.85 8.48
CA SER A 78 5.05 -12.59 9.06
C SER A 78 4.91 -11.39 8.11
N TYR A 79 3.67 -11.03 7.77
CA TYR A 79 3.38 -9.79 7.01
C TYR A 79 3.84 -8.51 7.74
N LYS A 80 4.03 -8.59 9.05
CA LYS A 80 4.39 -7.46 9.91
C LYS A 80 5.85 -7.04 9.76
N ASP A 81 6.71 -7.89 9.20
CA ASP A 81 8.15 -7.62 9.08
C ASP A 81 8.45 -6.40 8.20
N ASN A 82 7.53 -5.96 7.35
CA ASN A 82 7.72 -4.81 6.45
C ASN A 82 6.37 -4.11 6.10
N PRO A 83 6.33 -2.78 5.87
CA PRO A 83 5.07 -2.08 5.70
C PRO A 83 4.42 -2.41 4.38
N LEU A 84 5.23 -2.66 3.36
CA LEU A 84 4.76 -3.12 2.07
C LEU A 84 3.99 -4.45 2.21
N THR A 85 4.56 -5.44 2.88
CA THR A 85 3.91 -6.75 3.07
C THR A 85 2.67 -6.67 3.93
N TYR A 86 2.62 -5.75 4.89
CA TYR A 86 1.44 -5.51 5.70
C TYR A 86 0.29 -4.90 4.88
N LEU A 87 0.59 -3.86 4.08
CA LEU A 87 -0.40 -3.21 3.21
C LEU A 87 -0.90 -4.15 2.11
N LEU A 88 -0.04 -5.02 1.59
CA LEU A 88 -0.37 -6.01 0.57
C LEU A 88 -0.99 -7.30 1.11
N LYS A 89 -1.20 -7.41 2.43
CA LYS A 89 -1.71 -8.64 3.06
C LYS A 89 -3.06 -9.09 2.49
N CYS A 90 -3.96 -8.17 2.15
CA CYS A 90 -5.22 -8.51 1.51
C CYS A 90 -5.01 -9.06 0.09
N GLY A 91 -3.98 -8.56 -0.61
CA GLY A 91 -3.59 -8.90 -1.97
C GLY A 91 -2.89 -10.26 -2.10
N ILE A 92 -2.16 -10.71 -1.08
CA ILE A 92 -1.26 -11.86 -1.18
C ILE A 92 -1.65 -12.88 -0.11
N GLY A 93 -2.36 -13.93 -0.49
CA GLY A 93 -2.93 -14.93 0.42
C GLY A 93 -4.19 -14.47 1.18
N GLY A 94 -4.63 -13.23 0.94
CA GLY A 94 -5.78 -12.60 1.59
C GLY A 94 -7.08 -12.64 0.78
N ARG A 95 -7.98 -11.70 1.06
CA ARG A 95 -9.32 -11.57 0.46
C ARG A 95 -9.34 -10.55 -0.69
N SER A 96 -8.52 -10.77 -1.72
CA SER A 96 -8.47 -9.88 -2.89
C SER A 96 -8.35 -10.67 -4.19
N ARG A 97 -8.87 -10.10 -5.29
CA ARG A 97 -8.46 -10.50 -6.62
C ARG A 97 -7.18 -9.75 -6.95
N THR A 98 -6.10 -10.48 -7.18
CA THR A 98 -4.77 -9.89 -7.32
C THR A 98 -4.17 -10.30 -8.64
N ALA A 99 -3.63 -9.31 -9.36
CA ALA A 99 -2.81 -9.49 -10.54
C ALA A 99 -1.39 -9.00 -10.24
N LEU A 100 -0.39 -9.79 -10.64
CA LEU A 100 1.01 -9.40 -10.59
C LEU A 100 1.51 -9.18 -12.02
N ILE A 101 2.00 -7.98 -12.31
CA ILE A 101 2.60 -7.65 -13.60
C ILE A 101 4.11 -7.68 -13.43
N CYS A 102 4.79 -8.54 -14.19
CA CYS A 102 6.24 -8.69 -14.16
C CYS A 102 6.86 -7.99 -15.37
N CYS A 103 7.61 -6.93 -15.11
CA CYS A 103 8.36 -6.20 -16.14
C CYS A 103 9.71 -6.89 -16.37
N ILE A 104 9.95 -7.37 -17.59
CA ILE A 104 11.18 -8.08 -17.98
C ILE A 104 11.81 -7.44 -19.21
N THR A 105 13.08 -7.76 -19.46
CA THR A 105 13.81 -7.31 -20.65
C THR A 105 14.60 -8.46 -21.28
N SER A 106 14.79 -8.41 -22.60
CA SER A 106 15.62 -9.34 -23.37
C SER A 106 17.08 -8.89 -23.50
N ALA A 107 17.46 -7.79 -22.85
CA ALA A 107 18.84 -7.31 -22.85
C ALA A 107 19.78 -8.34 -22.19
N GLU A 108 20.87 -8.68 -22.87
CA GLU A 108 21.83 -9.70 -22.44
C GLU A 108 22.37 -9.42 -21.04
N ASP A 109 22.74 -8.16 -20.78
CA ASP A 109 23.23 -7.71 -19.48
C ASP A 109 22.21 -7.97 -18.36
N SER A 110 20.90 -7.98 -18.64
CA SER A 110 19.84 -8.10 -17.62
C SER A 110 19.21 -9.50 -17.55
N MET A 111 19.76 -10.47 -18.28
CA MET A 111 19.19 -11.83 -18.36
C MET A 111 19.06 -12.52 -17.00
N GLU A 112 20.04 -12.36 -16.10
CA GLU A 112 19.96 -12.96 -14.76
C GLU A 112 18.77 -12.40 -13.96
N GLU A 113 18.56 -11.08 -13.99
CA GLU A 113 17.44 -10.43 -13.31
C GLU A 113 16.10 -10.82 -13.93
N THR A 114 16.01 -10.90 -15.27
CA THR A 114 14.83 -11.42 -15.97
C THR A 114 14.48 -12.84 -15.51
N ILE A 115 15.46 -13.72 -15.36
CA ILE A 115 15.24 -15.08 -14.85
C ILE A 115 14.73 -15.06 -13.40
N GLN A 116 15.28 -14.20 -12.54
CA GLN A 116 14.81 -14.09 -11.15
C GLN A 116 13.36 -13.58 -11.07
N THR A 117 13.02 -12.57 -11.86
CA THR A 117 11.65 -12.04 -11.95
C THR A 117 10.67 -13.13 -12.41
N LEU A 118 11.03 -13.91 -13.44
CA LEU A 118 10.20 -15.02 -13.92
C LEU A 118 10.04 -16.14 -12.87
N ARG A 119 11.09 -16.46 -12.12
CA ARG A 119 11.02 -17.44 -11.02
C ARG A 119 10.09 -16.96 -9.91
N PHE A 120 10.19 -15.70 -9.51
CA PHE A 120 9.29 -15.10 -8.54
C PHE A 120 7.85 -15.12 -9.05
N ALA A 121 7.61 -14.74 -10.30
CA ALA A 121 6.29 -14.76 -10.93
C ALA A 121 5.67 -16.16 -10.89
N LEU A 122 6.46 -17.19 -11.21
CA LEU A 122 6.04 -18.59 -11.14
C LEU A 122 5.72 -19.01 -9.70
N GLN A 123 6.48 -18.60 -8.69
CA GLN A 123 6.13 -18.89 -7.30
C GLN A 123 4.85 -18.15 -6.89
N ALA A 124 4.74 -16.86 -7.21
CA ALA A 124 3.60 -16.03 -6.88
C ALA A 124 2.29 -16.56 -7.53
N SER A 125 2.36 -17.16 -8.73
CA SER A 125 1.19 -17.75 -9.38
C SER A 125 0.60 -18.95 -8.64
N HIS A 126 1.35 -19.57 -7.72
CA HIS A 126 0.85 -20.66 -6.86
C HIS A 126 0.20 -20.14 -5.57
N VAL A 127 0.26 -18.84 -5.28
CA VAL A 127 -0.42 -18.26 -4.11
C VAL A 127 -1.93 -18.27 -4.34
N LYS A 128 -2.66 -18.91 -3.43
CA LYS A 128 -4.13 -18.96 -3.46
C LYS A 128 -4.74 -17.90 -2.55
N ASN A 129 -5.48 -16.97 -3.14
CA ASN A 129 -6.27 -15.99 -2.41
C ASN A 129 -7.64 -16.55 -1.99
N ARG A 130 -8.14 -16.10 -0.84
CA ARG A 130 -9.42 -16.53 -0.26
C ARG A 130 -10.53 -15.56 -0.67
N VAL A 131 -10.85 -15.53 -1.96
CA VAL A 131 -11.92 -14.69 -2.51
C VAL A 131 -13.27 -15.35 -2.22
N ALA A 132 -13.78 -15.21 -1.00
CA ALA A 132 -15.16 -15.60 -0.69
C ALA A 132 -16.14 -14.53 -1.23
N ASN A 133 -17.29 -14.96 -1.77
CA ASN A 133 -18.41 -14.07 -2.07
C ASN A 133 -18.79 -13.30 -0.80
N LYS A 134 -19.24 -12.03 -0.93
CA LYS A 134 -19.69 -11.18 0.18
C LYS A 134 -20.70 -11.96 1.05
N GLU A 135 -20.24 -12.61 2.11
CA GLU A 135 -21.13 -12.95 3.22
C GLU A 135 -21.55 -11.63 3.84
N LYS A 136 -22.85 -11.47 4.08
CA LYS A 136 -23.40 -10.31 4.79
C LYS A 136 -22.67 -10.21 6.13
N LYS A 137 -21.81 -9.20 6.26
CA LYS A 137 -21.18 -8.90 7.53
C LYS A 137 -22.25 -8.22 8.40
N ASP A 138 -22.93 -9.01 9.23
CA ASP A 138 -23.61 -8.45 10.39
C ASP A 138 -22.56 -7.96 11.40
N ARG A 139 -22.75 -6.75 11.92
CA ARG A 139 -21.95 -6.00 12.92
C ARG A 139 -20.73 -5.21 12.42
N GLU A 140 -20.95 -3.90 12.25
CA GLU A 140 -20.27 -2.79 12.97
C GLU A 140 -20.77 -1.40 12.49
N THR A 141 -22.06 -1.29 12.14
CA THR A 141 -22.67 -0.11 11.49
C THR A 141 -22.46 1.19 12.28
N ALA A 142 -22.72 1.22 13.60
CA ALA A 142 -22.67 2.48 14.35
C ALA A 142 -21.28 3.12 14.53
N LYS A 143 -20.18 2.34 14.49
CA LYS A 143 -18.81 2.90 14.56
C LYS A 143 -18.30 3.32 13.18
N ALA A 144 -18.67 2.59 12.13
CA ALA A 144 -18.33 2.93 10.76
C ALA A 144 -19.02 4.23 10.31
N ASP A 145 -20.26 4.46 10.75
CA ASP A 145 -21.05 5.65 10.42
C ASP A 145 -20.43 6.93 11.02
N ALA A 146 -20.07 6.93 12.30
CA ALA A 146 -19.44 8.07 12.97
C ALA A 146 -18.03 8.40 12.45
N ILE A 147 -17.31 7.36 11.98
CA ILE A 147 -15.99 7.49 11.38
C ILE A 147 -16.10 8.05 9.97
N ALA A 148 -17.06 7.58 9.17
CA ALA A 148 -17.34 8.14 7.85
C ALA A 148 -17.75 9.61 7.94
N GLU A 149 -18.50 9.99 8.98
CA GLU A 149 -18.88 11.39 9.25
C GLU A 149 -17.66 12.27 9.55
N ALA A 150 -16.72 11.80 10.39
CA ALA A 150 -15.46 12.50 10.64
C ALA A 150 -14.58 12.61 9.39
N GLY A 151 -14.52 11.54 8.59
CA GLY A 151 -13.83 11.50 7.30
C GLY A 151 -14.38 12.51 6.32
N ASN A 152 -15.71 12.58 6.18
CA ASN A 152 -16.39 13.51 5.28
C ASN A 152 -16.23 14.98 5.72
N ALA A 153 -16.03 15.25 7.01
CA ALA A 153 -15.87 16.61 7.54
C ALA A 153 -14.45 17.19 7.42
N LEU A 154 -13.52 16.53 6.72
CA LEU A 154 -12.16 17.03 6.54
C LEU A 154 -12.16 18.35 5.75
N ALA A 155 -11.84 19.45 6.43
CA ALA A 155 -11.66 20.75 5.79
C ALA A 155 -10.21 20.92 5.31
N LEU A 156 -10.04 21.21 4.03
CA LEU A 156 -8.74 21.55 3.44
C LEU A 156 -8.71 23.05 3.10
N SER A 157 -7.63 23.73 3.50
CA SER A 157 -7.35 25.12 3.12
C SER A 157 -6.27 25.11 2.04
N GLU A 158 -6.56 25.67 0.87
CA GLU A 158 -5.66 25.63 -0.30
C GLU A 158 -5.19 24.20 -0.65
N GLY A 159 -6.07 23.22 -0.44
CA GLY A 159 -5.79 21.80 -0.66
C GLY A 159 -4.88 21.15 0.40
N ARG A 160 -4.51 21.86 1.46
CA ARG A 160 -3.71 21.34 2.58
C ARG A 160 -4.55 21.22 3.84
N GLY A 161 -4.29 20.18 4.62
CA GLY A 161 -4.95 19.96 5.89
C GLY A 161 -4.20 18.97 6.77
N VAL A 162 -4.82 18.60 7.87
CA VAL A 162 -4.27 17.68 8.85
C VAL A 162 -5.35 16.69 9.25
N VAL A 163 -4.99 15.41 9.26
CA VAL A 163 -5.83 14.35 9.84
C VAL A 163 -5.33 14.08 11.27
N PRO A 164 -6.16 14.32 12.29
CA PRO A 164 -5.77 14.08 13.68
C PRO A 164 -5.85 12.59 14.00
N LEU A 165 -4.72 11.90 14.00
CA LEU A 165 -4.65 10.49 14.39
C LEU A 165 -4.21 10.37 15.85
N LYS A 166 -4.55 9.24 16.48
CA LYS A 166 -4.11 8.93 17.85
C LYS A 166 -2.60 8.86 18.01
N THR A 167 -1.91 8.57 16.92
CA THR A 167 -0.44 8.45 16.83
C THR A 167 0.23 9.78 16.51
N GLY A 168 -0.53 10.81 16.13
CA GLY A 168 -0.06 12.14 15.77
C GLY A 168 -0.77 12.71 14.55
N ASP A 169 -0.63 14.01 14.37
CA ASP A 169 -1.21 14.73 13.25
C ASP A 169 -0.50 14.36 11.93
N VAL A 170 -1.28 13.85 10.96
CA VAL A 170 -0.77 13.51 9.62
C VAL A 170 -1.12 14.62 8.64
N PRO A 171 -0.12 15.32 8.06
CA PRO A 171 -0.39 16.31 7.04
C PRO A 171 -0.87 15.65 5.76
N VAL A 172 -1.89 16.25 5.14
CA VAL A 172 -2.51 15.78 3.90
C VAL A 172 -2.54 16.89 2.86
N LEU A 173 -2.35 16.50 1.60
CA LEU A 173 -2.60 17.34 0.42
C LEU A 173 -3.72 16.70 -0.39
N GLY A 174 -4.69 17.46 -0.89
CA GLY A 174 -5.81 16.88 -1.60
C GLY A 174 -6.89 17.85 -2.03
N ASP A 175 -7.96 17.26 -2.57
CA ASP A 175 -9.24 17.90 -2.86
C ASP A 175 -10.31 17.04 -2.20
N TRP A 176 -10.85 17.53 -1.09
CA TRP A 176 -11.80 16.79 -0.26
C TRP A 176 -13.08 17.59 -0.16
N GLY A 177 -14.05 17.21 -0.98
CA GLY A 177 -15.39 17.80 -1.01
C GLY A 177 -16.47 16.74 -0.80
N ASP A 178 -17.73 17.14 -0.97
CA ASP A 178 -18.88 16.26 -0.75
C ASP A 178 -19.14 15.35 -1.96
N GLY A 179 -19.33 14.04 -1.70
CA GLY A 179 -19.75 13.06 -2.71
C GLY A 179 -18.62 12.45 -3.55
N GLY A 180 -18.94 11.35 -4.25
CA GLY A 180 -18.02 10.66 -5.16
C GLY A 180 -17.03 9.66 -4.53
N PRO A 181 -16.32 8.89 -5.38
CA PRO A 181 -15.34 7.90 -4.95
C PRO A 181 -14.15 8.56 -4.24
N ALA A 182 -13.54 7.83 -3.30
CA ALA A 182 -12.39 8.32 -2.53
C ALA A 182 -11.10 7.70 -3.07
N VAL A 183 -10.09 8.51 -3.31
CA VAL A 183 -8.78 8.10 -3.80
C VAL A 183 -7.73 8.52 -2.78
N ILE A 184 -7.04 7.55 -2.20
CA ILE A 184 -5.95 7.78 -1.26
C ILE A 184 -4.64 7.45 -1.95
N CYS A 185 -3.82 8.47 -2.17
CA CYS A 185 -2.51 8.36 -2.80
C CYS A 185 -1.45 8.14 -1.70
N LEU A 186 -1.05 6.89 -1.47
CA LEU A 186 0.04 6.57 -0.56
C LEU A 186 1.35 6.51 -1.36
N HIS A 187 2.37 7.25 -0.94
CA HIS A 187 3.70 7.15 -1.54
C HIS A 187 4.75 6.90 -0.48
N ASP A 188 5.84 6.29 -0.93
CA ASP A 188 7.07 6.00 -0.21
C ASP A 188 7.39 6.92 0.96
N PHE A 189 7.85 6.25 2.01
CA PHE A 189 7.92 6.73 3.37
C PHE A 189 9.05 7.74 3.52
N GLY A 190 8.71 9.03 3.58
CA GLY A 190 9.68 10.13 3.66
C GLY A 190 9.51 11.23 2.61
N LYS A 191 8.59 11.08 1.65
CA LYS A 191 8.24 12.14 0.68
C LYS A 191 6.91 12.81 1.02
N THR A 192 6.76 14.08 0.64
CA THR A 192 5.52 14.84 0.83
C THR A 192 4.47 14.49 -0.22
N GLY A 193 3.21 14.81 0.06
CA GLY A 193 2.10 14.65 -0.88
C GLY A 193 2.23 15.47 -2.17
N ASP A 194 3.15 16.44 -2.23
CA ASP A 194 3.31 17.36 -3.38
C ASP A 194 3.62 16.64 -4.70
N GLN A 195 4.22 15.45 -4.64
CA GLN A 195 4.45 14.61 -5.83
C GLN A 195 3.16 14.16 -6.53
N PHE A 196 2.03 14.17 -5.81
CA PHE A 196 0.72 13.86 -6.37
C PHE A 196 -0.06 15.10 -6.79
N ALA A 197 0.52 16.30 -6.75
CA ALA A 197 -0.18 17.53 -7.11
C ALA A 197 -0.87 17.43 -8.49
N GLY A 198 -0.18 16.87 -9.49
CA GLY A 198 -0.77 16.67 -10.82
C GLY A 198 -1.92 15.66 -10.85
N VAL A 199 -1.86 14.60 -10.04
CA VAL A 199 -2.95 13.62 -9.90
C VAL A 199 -4.14 14.25 -9.20
N ILE A 200 -3.90 15.01 -8.12
CA ILE A 200 -4.92 15.74 -7.36
C ILE A 200 -5.61 16.75 -8.26
N GLU A 201 -4.86 17.54 -9.03
CA GLU A 201 -5.42 18.51 -9.98
C GLU A 201 -6.31 17.85 -11.03
N HIS A 202 -5.88 16.70 -11.58
CA HIS A 202 -6.65 16.01 -12.61
C HIS A 202 -7.97 15.39 -12.10
N LEU A 203 -7.97 14.97 -10.83
CA LEU A 203 -9.11 14.36 -10.15
C LEU A 203 -9.98 15.37 -9.40
N LYS A 204 -9.53 16.62 -9.28
CA LYS A 204 -10.25 17.71 -8.61
C LYS A 204 -11.69 17.81 -9.12
N GLY A 205 -12.65 17.81 -8.20
CA GLY A 205 -14.09 17.85 -8.51
C GLY A 205 -14.69 16.59 -9.17
N LYS A 206 -13.89 15.54 -9.43
CA LYS A 206 -14.36 14.23 -9.96
C LYS A 206 -14.37 13.14 -8.89
N ALA A 207 -13.47 13.25 -7.92
CA ALA A 207 -13.31 12.30 -6.83
C ALA A 207 -12.77 13.05 -5.61
N ARG A 208 -12.98 12.48 -4.42
CA ARG A 208 -12.32 12.94 -3.19
C ARG A 208 -10.92 12.37 -3.16
N VAL A 209 -9.89 13.21 -3.17
CA VAL A 209 -8.51 12.74 -3.27
C VAL A 209 -7.68 13.24 -2.10
N LEU A 210 -6.96 12.34 -1.43
CA LEU A 210 -6.00 12.67 -0.38
C LEU A 210 -4.65 12.01 -0.62
N ALA A 211 -3.59 12.78 -0.44
CA ALA A 211 -2.20 12.35 -0.39
C ALA A 211 -1.65 12.62 1.02
N PRO A 212 -1.74 11.64 1.95
CA PRO A 212 -1.13 11.75 3.27
C PRO A 212 0.40 11.70 3.19
N THR A 213 1.05 12.46 4.07
CA THR A 213 2.51 12.49 4.20
C THR A 213 2.92 11.79 5.49
N PHE A 214 3.39 10.55 5.37
CA PHE A 214 3.95 9.82 6.52
C PHE A 214 5.45 10.12 6.66
N ARG A 215 5.86 10.58 7.84
CA ARG A 215 7.28 10.81 8.14
C ARG A 215 7.91 9.54 8.69
N MET A 216 8.61 8.78 7.84
CA MET A 216 9.57 7.80 8.33
C MET A 216 10.92 8.49 8.59
N ALA A 217 11.29 8.65 9.85
CA ALA A 217 12.63 9.13 10.19
C ALA A 217 13.71 8.05 9.91
N THR A 218 13.38 6.78 10.12
CA THR A 218 14.23 5.60 9.81
C THR A 218 13.36 4.35 9.62
N GLU A 219 13.85 3.34 8.89
CA GLU A 219 13.20 2.03 8.76
C GLU A 219 13.02 1.28 10.10
N LYS A 220 13.72 1.69 11.17
CA LYS A 220 13.56 1.11 12.52
C LYS A 220 12.20 1.44 13.15
N ASN A 221 11.50 2.47 12.66
CA ASN A 221 10.18 2.88 13.17
C ASN A 221 9.02 2.33 12.32
N HIS A 222 9.24 1.18 11.68
CA HIS A 222 8.25 0.52 10.83
C HIS A 222 6.90 0.26 11.55
N ASP A 223 6.92 -0.16 12.82
CA ASP A 223 5.68 -0.39 13.58
C ASP A 223 4.83 0.88 13.75
N ALA A 224 5.46 2.03 14.03
CA ALA A 224 4.76 3.31 14.19
C ALA A 224 4.09 3.75 12.88
N LEU A 225 4.78 3.58 11.75
CA LEU A 225 4.22 3.87 10.43
C LEU A 225 3.02 2.97 10.11
N VAL A 226 3.13 1.66 10.41
CA VAL A 226 2.00 0.75 10.22
C VAL A 226 0.81 1.17 11.06
N ASP A 227 1.04 1.64 12.28
CA ASP A 227 -0.01 2.14 13.15
C ASP A 227 -0.60 3.47 12.66
N ASP A 228 0.21 4.36 12.07
CA ASP A 228 -0.26 5.59 11.41
C ASP A 228 -1.15 5.26 10.21
N VAL A 229 -0.72 4.34 9.34
CA VAL A 229 -1.53 3.95 8.18
C VAL A 229 -2.81 3.24 8.62
N LYS A 230 -2.77 2.39 9.66
CA LYS A 230 -3.98 1.81 10.25
C LYS A 230 -4.91 2.89 10.78
N ALA A 231 -4.37 3.84 11.54
CA ALA A 231 -5.17 4.91 12.13
C ALA A 231 -5.79 5.80 11.05
N LEU A 232 -5.07 6.07 9.95
CA LEU A 232 -5.61 6.79 8.80
C LEU A 232 -6.72 6.00 8.12
N LEU A 233 -6.50 4.72 7.81
CA LEU A 233 -7.50 3.87 7.18
C LEU A 233 -8.74 3.73 8.08
N ASP A 234 -8.54 3.55 9.38
CA ASP A 234 -9.62 3.55 10.36
C ASP A 234 -10.34 4.89 10.36
N TRP A 235 -9.64 6.02 10.35
CA TRP A 235 -10.24 7.36 10.34
C TRP A 235 -11.03 7.64 9.06
N LEU A 236 -10.59 7.10 7.93
CA LEU A 236 -11.26 7.18 6.63
C LEU A 236 -12.39 6.14 6.47
N GLY A 237 -12.69 5.34 7.50
CA GLY A 237 -13.75 4.33 7.45
C GLY A 237 -13.45 3.15 6.54
N VAL A 238 -12.17 2.91 6.25
CA VAL A 238 -11.71 1.88 5.32
C VAL A 238 -11.56 0.56 6.05
N ALA A 239 -12.14 -0.51 5.48
CA ALA A 239 -11.88 -1.85 5.98
C ALA A 239 -10.37 -2.14 5.95
N ARG A 240 -9.80 -2.47 7.11
CA ARG A 240 -8.38 -2.81 7.23
C ARG A 240 -8.01 -3.98 6.30
N PRO A 241 -6.82 -3.97 5.67
CA PRO A 241 -6.33 -5.08 4.86
C PRO A 241 -6.06 -6.39 5.65
#